data_AF-A0A8S8XXN9-F1
#
_entry.id   AF-A0A8S8XXN9-F1
#
_cell.length_a   1.000
_cell.length_b   1.000
_cell.length_c   1.000
_cell.angle_alpha   90.00
_cell.angle_beta   90.00
_cell.angle_gamma   90.00
#
_symmetry.space_group_name_H-M   'P 1'
#
loop_
_entity.id
_entity.type
_entity.pdbx_description
1 polymer ?
#
loop_
_entity_poly.entity_id
_entity_poly.type
_entity_poly.pdbx_seq_one_letter_code
_entity_poly.pdbx_strand_id
1 'polypeptide(L)' 'MAKFVEEKEETEEVINEPSSDTQIYTMKSQIGHERTASERLADRVRRSGAPIYAILAPSKLRGFYFCRN' A
#
# COMPACT_ATOMS: atom_id res chain seq x y z
N MET A 1 -24.42 22.08 -21.54
CA MET A 1 -23.05 21.84 -21.03
C MET A 1 -23.17 21.01 -19.77
N ALA A 2 -22.85 19.72 -19.84
CA ALA A 2 -22.90 18.83 -18.69
C ALA A 2 -21.83 19.24 -17.68
N LYS A 3 -22.22 19.44 -16.41
CA LYS A 3 -21.31 19.71 -15.31
C LYS A 3 -20.53 18.43 -15.00
N PHE A 4 -19.20 18.52 -15.06
CA PHE A 4 -18.30 17.52 -14.51
C PHE A 4 -18.57 17.38 -13.02
N VAL A 5 -18.97 16.18 -12.59
CA VAL A 5 -18.95 15.77 -11.19
C VAL A 5 -17.53 15.27 -10.92
N GLU A 6 -16.77 16.05 -10.17
CA GLU A 6 -15.56 15.55 -9.52
C GLU A 6 -16.00 14.57 -8.42
N GLU A 7 -15.77 13.28 -8.64
CA GLU A 7 -15.75 12.29 -7.57
C GLU A 7 -14.57 12.63 -6.65
N LYS A 8 -14.88 13.33 -5.56
CA LYS A 8 -14.02 13.39 -4.38
C LYS A 8 -13.85 11.96 -3.86
N GLU A 9 -12.64 11.42 -3.97
CA GLU A 9 -12.25 10.25 -3.19
C GLU A 9 -12.30 10.66 -1.71
N GLU A 10 -13.43 10.40 -1.06
CA GLU A 10 -13.56 10.45 0.39
C GLU A 10 -12.60 9.42 0.97
N THR A 11 -11.45 9.91 1.43
CA THR A 11 -10.50 9.10 2.19
C THR A 11 -11.14 8.89 3.55
N GLU A 12 -11.83 7.75 3.72
CA GLU A 12 -12.35 7.34 5.02
C GLU A 12 -11.18 7.34 6.03
N GLU A 13 -11.20 8.28 6.97
CA GLU A 13 -10.29 8.29 8.11
C GLU A 13 -10.67 7.11 9.02
N VAL A 14 -10.06 5.96 8.75
CA VAL A 14 -10.17 4.79 9.63
C VAL A 14 -9.41 5.11 10.91
N ILE A 15 -10.15 5.57 11.92
CA ILE A 15 -9.71 5.67 13.31
C ILE A 15 -9.54 4.24 13.84
N ASN A 16 -8.45 3.63 13.44
CA ASN A 16 -7.93 2.41 14.04
C ASN A 16 -6.93 2.96 15.06
N GLU A 17 -7.14 2.82 16.36
CA GLU A 17 -6.10 3.04 17.37
C GLU A 17 -5.31 1.73 17.50
N PRO A 18 -4.22 1.54 16.74
CA PRO A 18 -3.59 0.24 16.70
C PRO A 18 -2.42 0.31 17.66
N SER A 19 -2.19 -0.75 18.42
CA SER A 19 -0.90 -0.93 19.07
C SER A 19 0.20 -0.65 18.02
N SER A 20 0.99 0.39 18.28
CA SER A 20 1.74 1.15 17.27
C SER A 20 2.81 0.33 16.52
N ASP A 21 3.05 -0.91 16.93
CA ASP A 21 4.17 -1.75 16.46
C ASP A 21 3.77 -2.84 15.44
N THR A 22 2.49 -2.98 15.07
CA THR A 22 2.06 -4.10 14.19
C THR A 22 0.95 -3.73 13.19
N GLN A 23 1.00 -2.52 12.64
CA GLN A 23 0.04 -2.13 11.59
C GLN A 23 0.45 -2.72 10.23
N ILE A 24 -0.52 -3.26 9.51
CA ILE A 24 -0.36 -3.75 8.14
C ILE A 24 -1.14 -2.83 7.22
N TYR A 25 -0.43 -2.19 6.30
CA TYR A 25 -0.99 -1.34 5.27
C TYR A 25 -1.18 -2.10 3.97
N THR A 26 -2.23 -1.74 3.23
CA THR A 26 -2.47 -2.24 1.88
C THR A 26 -2.02 -1.19 0.89
N MET A 27 -1.25 -1.60 -0.11
CA MET A 27 -0.73 -0.75 -1.17
C MET A 27 -1.29 -1.19 -2.51
N LYS A 28 -1.88 -0.24 -3.24
CA LYS A 28 -2.35 -0.45 -4.62
C LYS A 28 -1.15 -0.56 -5.56
N SER A 29 -1.22 -1.51 -6.50
CA SER A 29 -0.25 -1.74 -7.56
C SER A 29 -0.96 -1.97 -8.89
N GLN A 30 -0.21 -1.89 -9.99
CA GLN A 30 -0.68 -2.36 -11.27
C GLN A 30 -0.91 -3.88 -11.22
N ILE A 31 -2.02 -4.34 -11.76
CA ILE A 31 -2.38 -5.76 -11.83
C ILE A 31 -1.25 -6.54 -12.53
N GLY A 32 -0.80 -7.63 -11.89
CA GLY A 32 0.28 -8.50 -12.36
C GLY A 32 1.69 -7.99 -12.05
N HIS A 33 1.83 -6.84 -11.39
CA HIS A 33 3.11 -6.22 -11.03
C HIS A 33 3.33 -6.13 -9.51
N GLU A 34 2.53 -6.84 -8.71
CA GLU A 34 2.57 -6.81 -7.25
C GLU A 34 3.95 -7.19 -6.73
N ARG A 35 4.52 -8.26 -7.29
CA ARG A 35 5.88 -8.73 -6.96
C ARG A 35 6.94 -7.70 -7.31
N THR A 36 6.98 -7.24 -8.55
CA THR A 36 7.97 -6.25 -9.01
C THR A 36 7.86 -4.92 -8.24
N ALA A 37 6.65 -4.47 -7.93
CA ALA A 37 6.41 -3.27 -7.13
C ALA A 37 6.93 -3.43 -5.70
N SER A 38 6.63 -4.57 -5.07
CA SER A 38 7.10 -4.90 -3.71
C SER A 38 8.63 -4.99 -3.62
N GLU A 39 9.29 -5.60 -4.61
CA GLU A 39 10.75 -5.76 -4.65
C GLU A 39 11.43 -4.39 -4.82
N ARG A 40 10.91 -3.53 -5.71
CA ARG A 40 11.40 -2.15 -5.87
C ARG A 40 11.22 -1.31 -4.61
N LEU A 41 10.12 -1.51 -3.88
CA LEU A 41 9.90 -0.86 -2.59
C LEU A 41 10.91 -1.34 -1.55
N ALA A 42 11.17 -2.65 -1.47
CA ALA A 42 12.18 -3.21 -0.57
C ALA A 42 13.57 -2.59 -0.82
N ASP A 43 13.98 -2.45 -2.07
CA ASP A 43 15.26 -1.82 -2.43
C ASP A 43 15.32 -0.34 -2.10
N ARG A 44 14.17 0.35 -2.09
CA ARG A 44 14.08 1.75 -1.66
C ARG A 44 14.19 1.84 -0.14
N VAL A 45 13.44 1.01 0.60
CA VAL A 45 13.44 0.95 2.07
C VAL A 45 14.85 0.68 2.60
N ARG A 46 15.58 -0.26 2.00
CA ARG A 46 16.98 -0.56 2.36
C ARG A 46 17.91 0.64 2.20
N ARG A 47 17.63 1.52 1.23
CA ARG A 47 18.43 2.73 0.98
C ARG A 47 18.00 3.91 1.84
N SER A 48 16.71 4.03 2.14
CA SER A 48 16.17 5.16 2.90
C SER A 48 16.19 4.94 4.42
N GLY A 49 16.33 3.69 4.88
CA GLY A 49 16.19 3.35 6.30
C GLY A 49 14.76 3.52 6.83
N ALA A 50 13.76 3.41 5.94
CA ALA A 50 12.36 3.52 6.36
C ALA A 50 11.99 2.34 7.28
N PRO A 51 11.13 2.53 8.30
CA PRO A 51 10.78 1.49 9.27
C PRO A 51 9.86 0.38 8.73
N ILE A 52 10.00 -0.02 7.47
CA ILE A 52 9.24 -1.13 6.90
C ILE A 52 9.96 -2.45 7.17
N TYR A 53 9.36 -3.29 8.03
CA TYR A 53 9.95 -4.56 8.46
C TYR A 53 9.58 -5.74 7.56
N ALA A 54 8.41 -5.70 6.92
CA ALA A 54 7.98 -6.78 6.03
C ALA A 54 7.13 -6.25 4.87
N ILE A 55 7.28 -6.90 3.71
CA ILE A 55 6.48 -6.65 2.51
C ILE A 55 5.98 -8.01 1.99
N LEU A 56 4.69 -8.11 1.69
CA LEU A 56 4.04 -9.34 1.23
C LEU A 56 3.25 -9.08 -0.07
N ALA A 57 3.58 -9.81 -1.13
CA ALA A 57 2.88 -9.79 -2.42
C ALA A 57 2.28 -11.18 -2.72
N PRO A 58 1.04 -11.48 -2.26
CA PRO A 58 0.44 -12.80 -2.42
C PRO A 58 -0.04 -13.03 -3.86
N SER A 59 0.30 -14.16 -4.46
CA SER A 59 0.01 -14.48 -5.88
C SER A 59 -1.49 -14.57 -6.22
N LYS A 60 -2.35 -14.77 -5.21
CA LYS A 60 -3.80 -14.87 -5.37
C LYS A 60 -4.54 -13.53 -5.32
N LEU A 61 -3.88 -12.46 -4.84
CA LEU A 61 -4.47 -11.13 -4.75
C LEU A 61 -3.82 -10.23 -5.81
N ARG A 62 -4.61 -9.84 -6.81
CA ARG A 62 -4.13 -8.98 -7.89
C ARG A 62 -4.37 -7.51 -7.57
N GLY A 63 -3.44 -6.66 -7.97
CA GLY A 63 -3.47 -5.22 -7.82
C GLY A 63 -3.05 -4.71 -6.44
N PHE A 64 -2.61 -5.58 -5.52
CA PHE A 64 -2.26 -5.17 -4.16
C PHE A 64 -1.05 -5.91 -3.58
N TYR A 65 -0.34 -5.24 -2.68
CA TYR A 65 0.65 -5.82 -1.79
C TYR A 65 0.53 -5.20 -0.39
N PHE A 66 1.05 -5.88 0.62
CA PHE A 66 0.97 -5.45 2.01
C PHE A 66 2.33 -5.03 2.54
N CYS A 67 2.35 -4.01 3.40
CA CYS A 67 3.55 -3.55 4.08
C CYS A 67 3.30 -3.47 5.58
N ARG A 68 4.27 -3.91 6.37
CA ARG A 68 4.28 -3.76 7.82
C ARG A 68 5.35 -2.75 8.21
N ASN A 69 4.94 -1.75 8.98
CA ASN A 69 5.83 -0.82 9.67
C ASN A 69 6.04 -1.22 11.13
#